data_AF-A0A3G8ZFS8-F1
#
_entry.id   AF-A0A3G8ZFS8-F1
#
_cell.length_a   1.000
_cell.length_b   1.000
_cell.length_c   1.000
_cell.angle_alpha   90.00
_cell.angle_beta   90.00
_cell.angle_gamma   90.00
#
_symmetry.space_group_name_H-M   'P 1'
#
loop_
_entity.id
_entity.type
_entity.pdbx_description
1 polymer ?
#
loop_
_entity_poly.entity_id
_entity_poly.type
_entity_poly.pdbx_seq_one_letter_code
_entity_poly.pdbx_strand_id
1 'polypeptide(L)'
;MSKKRFVFNDENIKNSYGFFILTSGIDTRRFSQNPVILADHWNWTGSVLGTWEDMQTASGQLSGTPKFDTKTYEELVRQVESGTLKGCSMGILFDEADFIKKENGDLVLTKCELMEVSIVAVPSNANSIALYHQNGNRMSESEVKTLCLSLGNPQENPINNSTNNNDSTMKKIQLSLMAFVALGFAQTTQSVEEPELDKAILTLKNEYDKTTLELNKVKQELQAFQDADKLKKEQENKSMVSLAVQEGRITADKAASWEQLAAQNPEATKIALESLPKKVDLSTGIITPTGKGDNAMTDEDFQKLDLDAQLAWKEANPEAYKKLFS
;
A
#
# COMPACT_ATOMS: atom_id res chain seq x y z
N MET A 1 9.71 -34.64 -26.62
CA MET A 1 9.07 -33.33 -26.82
C MET A 1 10.17 -32.33 -27.10
N SER A 2 10.08 -31.53 -28.17
CA SER A 2 11.06 -30.45 -28.41
C SER A 2 11.01 -29.45 -27.25
N LYS A 3 12.14 -29.15 -26.60
CA LYS A 3 12.20 -28.12 -25.55
C LYS A 3 11.79 -26.79 -26.19
N LYS A 4 10.74 -26.14 -25.66
CA LYS A 4 10.27 -24.85 -26.19
C LYS A 4 11.34 -23.79 -25.99
N ARG A 5 11.70 -23.08 -27.06
CA ARG A 5 12.67 -21.99 -27.03
C ARG A 5 11.94 -20.67 -26.91
N PHE A 6 12.37 -19.84 -25.97
CA PHE A 6 11.87 -18.49 -25.73
C PHE A 6 12.84 -17.48 -26.29
N VAL A 7 12.32 -16.47 -26.98
CA VAL A 7 13.10 -15.33 -27.49
C VAL A 7 13.04 -14.23 -26.43
N PHE A 8 14.19 -13.96 -25.80
CA PHE A 8 14.35 -12.95 -24.76
C PHE A 8 14.41 -11.55 -25.36
N ASN A 9 15.13 -11.42 -26.48
CA ASN A 9 15.26 -10.19 -27.26
C ASN A 9 15.22 -10.49 -28.76
N ASP A 10 14.62 -9.58 -29.53
CA ASP A 10 14.80 -9.50 -30.99
C ASP A 10 15.10 -8.04 -31.32
N GLU A 11 16.28 -7.75 -31.83
CA GLU A 11 16.73 -6.39 -32.10
C GLU A 11 15.95 -5.69 -33.21
N ASN A 12 15.12 -6.42 -33.96
CA ASN A 12 14.24 -5.89 -35.00
C ASN A 12 12.83 -5.56 -34.49
N ILE A 13 12.52 -5.86 -33.22
CA ILE A 13 11.21 -5.63 -32.62
C ILE A 13 11.32 -4.50 -31.60
N LYS A 14 10.50 -3.45 -31.79
CA LYS A 14 10.39 -2.35 -30.84
C LYS A 14 9.68 -2.84 -29.59
N ASN A 15 10.31 -2.66 -28.43
CA ASN A 15 9.68 -3.00 -27.16
C ASN A 15 8.57 -2.00 -26.81
N SER A 16 7.74 -2.29 -25.81
CA SER A 16 6.60 -1.41 -25.47
C SER A 16 6.97 -0.11 -24.78
N TYR A 17 8.23 0.08 -24.41
CA TYR A 17 8.76 1.36 -23.96
C TYR A 17 9.24 2.23 -25.14
N GLY A 18 9.11 1.74 -26.37
CA GLY A 18 9.29 2.53 -27.57
C GLY A 18 10.71 2.52 -28.15
N PHE A 19 11.58 1.62 -27.68
CA PHE A 19 12.96 1.50 -28.16
C PHE A 19 13.31 0.08 -28.60
N PHE A 20 14.47 -0.10 -29.21
CA PHE A 20 15.03 -1.42 -29.57
C PHE A 20 16.25 -1.73 -28.70
N ILE A 21 16.55 -3.00 -28.46
CA ILE A 21 17.80 -3.40 -27.80
C ILE A 21 18.66 -4.11 -28.82
N LEU A 22 19.89 -3.62 -29.01
CA LEU A 22 20.88 -4.29 -29.84
C LEU A 22 21.31 -5.60 -29.15
N THR A 23 21.05 -6.75 -29.79
CA THR A 23 21.28 -8.05 -29.13
C THR A 23 22.76 -8.29 -28.84
N SER A 24 23.65 -7.81 -29.71
CA SER A 24 25.10 -7.90 -29.48
C SER A 24 25.60 -7.03 -28.32
N GLY A 25 24.78 -6.09 -27.84
CA GLY A 25 25.06 -5.21 -26.71
C GLY A 25 24.63 -5.75 -25.36
N ILE A 26 23.94 -6.90 -25.31
CA ILE A 26 23.45 -7.50 -24.07
C ILE A 26 24.58 -8.30 -23.41
N ASP A 27 25.08 -7.80 -22.29
CA ASP A 27 26.04 -8.51 -21.45
C ASP A 27 25.32 -9.58 -20.62
N THR A 28 25.64 -10.84 -20.88
CA THR A 28 25.05 -12.00 -20.21
C THR A 28 25.97 -12.62 -19.16
N ARG A 29 27.15 -12.04 -18.89
CA ARG A 29 28.18 -12.64 -18.01
C ARG A 29 27.67 -12.92 -16.61
N ARG A 30 26.93 -11.97 -16.01
CA ARG A 30 26.35 -12.16 -14.66
C ARG A 30 25.22 -13.16 -14.69
N PHE A 31 24.26 -13.00 -15.59
CA PHE A 31 23.12 -13.90 -15.73
C PHE A 31 23.54 -15.35 -15.96
N SER A 32 24.56 -15.57 -16.79
CA SER A 32 25.07 -16.91 -17.11
C SER A 32 25.68 -17.65 -15.91
N GLN A 33 26.06 -16.94 -14.83
CA GLN A 33 26.53 -17.59 -13.60
C GLN A 33 25.38 -18.22 -12.81
N ASN A 34 24.15 -17.71 -12.94
CA ASN A 34 22.96 -18.25 -12.31
C ASN A 34 21.71 -17.91 -13.15
N PRO A 35 21.47 -18.62 -14.27
CA PRO A 35 20.47 -18.26 -15.26
C PRO A 35 19.07 -18.71 -14.82
N VAL A 36 18.60 -18.20 -13.69
CA VAL A 36 17.32 -18.60 -13.10
C VAL A 36 16.14 -18.15 -13.96
N ILE A 37 15.10 -18.98 -13.99
CA ILE A 37 13.79 -18.63 -14.51
C ILE A 37 12.99 -18.07 -13.34
N LEU A 38 12.51 -16.84 -13.45
CA LEU A 38 11.62 -16.25 -12.44
C LEU A 38 10.16 -16.26 -12.91
N ALA A 39 9.22 -16.27 -11.97
CA ALA A 39 7.82 -15.96 -12.23
C ALA A 39 7.63 -14.44 -12.13
N ASP A 40 7.10 -13.80 -13.17
CA ASP A 40 6.54 -12.44 -13.14
C ASP A 40 7.43 -11.37 -12.47
N HIS A 41 8.75 -11.41 -12.69
CA HIS A 41 9.76 -10.49 -12.12
C HIS A 41 9.90 -10.52 -10.60
N TRP A 42 9.34 -11.54 -9.94
CA TRP A 42 9.44 -11.69 -8.50
C TRP A 42 10.83 -12.22 -8.13
N ASN A 43 11.75 -11.31 -7.81
CA ASN A 43 13.13 -11.62 -7.46
C ASN A 43 13.31 -12.03 -5.98
N TRP A 44 12.58 -13.05 -5.54
CA TRP A 44 12.80 -13.76 -4.27
C TRP A 44 12.88 -15.26 -4.54
N THR A 45 13.60 -16.00 -3.69
CA THR A 45 14.00 -17.39 -3.98
C THR A 45 12.82 -18.35 -4.18
N GLY A 46 11.63 -18.08 -3.62
CA GLY A 46 10.45 -18.93 -3.80
C GLY A 46 9.74 -18.76 -5.15
N SER A 47 10.09 -17.74 -5.93
CA SER A 47 9.60 -17.51 -7.30
C SER A 47 10.52 -18.05 -8.39
N VAL A 48 11.60 -18.75 -8.02
CA VAL A 48 12.47 -19.46 -8.96
C VAL A 48 11.74 -20.69 -9.47
N LEU A 49 11.58 -20.77 -10.80
CA LEU A 49 10.91 -21.86 -11.49
C LEU A 49 11.88 -22.93 -11.98
N GLY A 50 13.17 -22.61 -12.07
CA GLY A 50 14.22 -23.47 -12.61
C GLY A 50 15.34 -22.66 -13.26
N THR A 51 15.95 -23.19 -14.32
CA THR A 51 17.09 -22.57 -15.01
C THR A 51 16.89 -22.52 -16.52
N TRP A 52 17.32 -21.42 -17.14
CA TRP A 52 17.47 -21.32 -18.59
C TRP A 52 18.70 -22.09 -19.05
N GLU A 53 18.51 -22.95 -20.05
CA GLU A 53 19.54 -23.74 -20.72
C GLU A 53 19.64 -23.32 -22.21
N ASP A 54 20.65 -23.84 -22.90
CA ASP A 54 20.85 -23.66 -24.34
C ASP A 54 20.72 -22.20 -24.83
N MET A 55 21.24 -21.25 -24.05
CA MET A 55 21.23 -19.83 -24.40
C MET A 55 22.03 -19.58 -25.68
N GLN A 56 21.43 -18.88 -26.64
CA GLN A 56 22.03 -18.63 -27.95
C GLN A 56 21.68 -17.23 -28.45
N THR A 57 22.67 -16.62 -29.10
CA THR A 57 22.50 -15.42 -29.91
C THR A 57 22.62 -15.80 -31.38
N ALA A 58 21.54 -15.62 -32.15
CA ALA A 58 21.52 -15.92 -33.58
C ALA A 58 20.54 -14.99 -34.29
N SER A 59 20.91 -14.50 -35.48
CA SER A 59 20.05 -13.66 -36.33
C SER A 59 19.45 -12.44 -35.60
N GLY A 60 20.23 -11.79 -34.73
CA GLY A 60 19.76 -10.64 -33.95
C GLY A 60 18.81 -10.97 -32.80
N GLN A 61 18.64 -12.26 -32.46
CA GLN A 61 17.81 -12.71 -31.35
C GLN A 61 18.65 -13.35 -30.24
N LEU A 62 18.32 -13.02 -28.99
CA LEU A 62 18.78 -13.73 -27.79
C LEU A 62 17.68 -14.68 -27.34
N SER A 63 18.00 -15.95 -27.11
CA SER A 63 17.00 -16.97 -26.76
C SER A 63 17.55 -18.05 -25.83
N GLY A 64 16.66 -18.80 -25.16
CA GLY A 64 17.01 -19.96 -24.33
C GLY A 64 15.85 -20.95 -24.16
N THR A 65 16.13 -22.12 -23.58
CA THR A 65 15.13 -23.15 -23.29
C THR A 65 14.93 -23.29 -21.77
N PRO A 66 13.70 -23.37 -21.26
CA PRO A 66 13.49 -23.50 -19.83
C PRO A 66 13.69 -24.95 -19.38
N LYS A 67 14.35 -25.12 -18.24
CA LYS A 67 14.32 -26.36 -17.46
C LYS A 67 13.73 -26.05 -16.10
N PHE A 68 12.49 -26.49 -15.90
CA PHE A 68 11.79 -26.28 -14.66
C PHE A 68 12.25 -27.27 -13.58
N ASP A 69 12.43 -26.75 -12.38
CA ASP A 69 12.74 -27.50 -11.15
C ASP A 69 12.08 -26.78 -9.98
N THR A 70 10.76 -26.87 -9.91
CA THR A 70 9.98 -26.22 -8.87
C THR A 70 8.74 -27.03 -8.51
N LYS A 71 8.34 -26.92 -7.24
CA LYS A 71 7.04 -27.38 -6.71
C LYS A 71 6.09 -26.21 -6.43
N THR A 72 6.60 -24.98 -6.54
CA THR A 72 5.78 -23.77 -6.49
C THR A 72 5.44 -23.40 -7.94
N TYR A 73 4.23 -22.86 -8.18
CA TYR A 73 3.78 -22.45 -9.52
C TYR A 73 3.63 -23.59 -10.56
N GLU A 74 3.26 -24.80 -10.15
CA GLU A 74 3.03 -25.95 -11.06
C GLU A 74 2.03 -25.65 -12.19
N GLU A 75 0.97 -24.87 -11.91
CA GLU A 75 0.00 -24.46 -12.94
C GLU A 75 0.62 -23.55 -14.00
N LEU A 76 1.53 -22.65 -13.62
CA LEU A 76 2.26 -21.79 -14.55
C LEU A 76 3.18 -22.64 -15.43
N VAL A 77 3.92 -23.59 -14.84
CA VAL A 77 4.76 -24.55 -15.58
C VAL A 77 3.91 -25.35 -16.57
N ARG A 78 2.76 -25.89 -16.12
CA ARG A 78 1.80 -26.60 -16.97
C ARG A 78 1.34 -25.76 -18.15
N GLN A 79 1.06 -24.47 -17.94
CA GLN A 79 0.66 -23.54 -19.01
C GLN A 79 1.79 -23.27 -20.01
N VAL A 80 3.04 -23.22 -19.56
CA VAL A 80 4.21 -23.11 -20.46
C VAL A 80 4.37 -24.39 -21.28
N GLU A 81 4.30 -25.54 -20.62
CA GLU A 81 4.45 -26.85 -21.26
C GLU A 81 3.31 -27.15 -22.24
N SER A 82 2.07 -26.78 -21.92
CA SER A 82 0.93 -26.85 -22.84
C SER A 82 1.03 -25.84 -23.99
N GLY A 83 1.73 -24.72 -23.76
CA GLY A 83 1.88 -23.63 -24.73
C GLY A 83 0.76 -22.61 -24.67
N THR A 84 -0.05 -22.64 -23.61
CA THR A 84 -0.95 -21.53 -23.27
C THR A 84 -0.13 -20.27 -22.95
N LEU A 85 0.96 -20.43 -22.19
CA LEU A 85 1.87 -19.35 -21.82
C LEU A 85 3.16 -19.44 -22.65
N LYS A 86 3.47 -18.39 -23.41
CA LYS A 86 4.63 -18.32 -24.30
C LYS A 86 5.48 -17.06 -24.10
N GLY A 87 5.13 -16.25 -23.11
CA GLY A 87 5.77 -14.97 -22.87
C GLY A 87 6.95 -15.06 -21.92
N CYS A 88 8.01 -14.34 -22.25
CA CYS A 88 9.09 -14.02 -21.32
C CYS A 88 9.45 -12.54 -21.39
N SER A 89 10.13 -12.06 -20.35
CA SER A 89 10.56 -10.68 -20.21
C SER A 89 11.97 -10.63 -19.63
N MET A 90 12.80 -9.74 -20.19
CA MET A 90 14.13 -9.45 -19.64
C MET A 90 14.03 -8.37 -18.58
N GLY A 91 14.75 -8.55 -17.48
CA GLY A 91 15.17 -7.45 -16.62
C GLY A 91 16.56 -7.01 -17.02
N ILE A 92 16.75 -5.72 -17.29
CA ILE A 92 18.04 -5.18 -17.72
C ILE A 92 18.50 -4.02 -16.83
N LEU A 93 19.80 -3.95 -16.64
CA LEU A 93 20.52 -2.81 -16.08
C LEU A 93 21.18 -2.06 -17.24
N PHE A 94 21.05 -0.74 -17.30
CA PHE A 94 21.59 0.04 -18.42
C PHE A 94 22.00 1.45 -17.97
N ASP A 95 22.74 2.14 -18.83
CA ASP A 95 23.06 3.56 -18.70
C ASP A 95 22.29 4.37 -19.76
N GLU A 96 21.79 5.54 -19.39
CA GLU A 96 21.08 6.43 -20.31
C GLU A 96 21.99 6.86 -21.48
N ALA A 97 23.30 6.96 -21.25
CA ALA A 97 24.29 7.31 -22.26
C ALA A 97 24.47 6.26 -23.37
N ASP A 98 24.03 5.01 -23.14
CA ASP A 98 24.11 3.94 -24.13
C ASP A 98 22.92 3.93 -25.11
N PHE A 99 21.97 4.87 -24.96
CA PHE A 99 20.92 5.10 -25.94
C PHE A 99 21.41 5.94 -27.11
N ILE A 100 21.10 5.49 -28.32
CA ILE A 100 21.29 6.24 -29.54
C ILE A 100 19.96 6.46 -30.25
N LYS A 101 19.83 7.63 -30.89
CA LYS A 101 18.72 7.92 -31.78
C LYS A 101 19.17 7.73 -33.22
N LYS A 102 18.51 6.85 -33.95
CA LYS A 102 18.72 6.66 -35.39
C LYS A 102 18.13 7.83 -36.18
N GLU A 103 18.58 8.02 -37.41
CA GLU A 103 18.11 9.09 -38.31
C GLU A 103 16.59 9.04 -38.55
N ASN A 104 15.99 7.84 -38.51
CA ASN A 104 14.55 7.62 -38.64
C ASN A 104 13.76 7.95 -37.35
N GLY A 105 14.43 8.42 -36.30
CA GLY A 105 13.84 8.75 -35.00
C GLY A 105 13.73 7.58 -34.02
N ASP A 106 14.13 6.36 -34.40
CA ASP A 106 14.09 5.21 -33.50
C ASP A 106 15.17 5.29 -32.42
N LEU A 107 14.75 5.04 -31.18
CA LEU A 107 15.65 4.94 -30.03
C LEU A 107 16.17 3.50 -29.93
N VAL A 108 17.49 3.32 -29.78
CA VAL A 108 18.15 2.02 -29.66
C VAL A 108 19.08 2.03 -28.47
N LEU A 109 18.88 1.09 -27.56
CA LEU A 109 19.81 0.82 -26.47
C LEU A 109 20.94 -0.06 -26.99
N THR A 110 22.16 0.48 -27.02
CA THR A 110 23.32 -0.18 -27.61
C THR A 110 24.05 -1.11 -26.66
N LYS A 111 23.88 -0.92 -25.35
CA LYS A 111 24.46 -1.77 -24.30
C LYS A 111 23.55 -1.87 -23.09
N CYS A 112 23.50 -3.05 -22.50
CA CYS A 112 22.89 -3.30 -21.20
C CYS A 112 23.44 -4.58 -20.58
N GLU A 113 23.23 -4.77 -19.29
CA GLU A 113 23.48 -6.03 -18.59
C GLU A 113 22.15 -6.76 -18.37
N LEU A 114 22.12 -8.04 -18.73
CA LEU A 114 20.98 -8.92 -18.46
C LEU A 114 20.99 -9.32 -16.99
N MET A 115 19.94 -8.96 -16.27
CA MET A 115 19.78 -9.23 -14.84
C MET A 115 18.94 -10.48 -14.59
N GLU A 116 17.87 -10.66 -15.37
CA GLU A 116 16.95 -11.78 -15.23
C GLU A 116 16.16 -12.05 -16.52
N VAL A 117 15.56 -13.23 -16.60
CA VAL A 117 14.54 -13.56 -17.59
C VAL A 117 13.38 -14.28 -16.91
N SER A 118 12.24 -13.61 -16.87
CA SER A 118 11.00 -14.07 -16.22
C SER A 118 10.01 -14.65 -17.22
N ILE A 119 9.24 -15.66 -16.79
CA ILE A 119 8.00 -16.07 -17.46
C ILE A 119 6.89 -15.11 -17.05
N VAL A 120 6.18 -14.53 -18.03
CA VAL A 120 5.18 -13.48 -17.83
C VAL A 120 3.95 -13.74 -18.69
N ALA A 121 2.77 -13.33 -18.19
CA ALA A 121 1.52 -13.37 -18.95
C ALA A 121 1.56 -12.44 -20.18
N VAL A 122 2.30 -11.34 -20.10
CA VAL A 122 2.42 -10.34 -21.16
C VAL A 122 3.91 -10.12 -21.46
N PRO A 123 4.42 -10.54 -22.65
CA PRO A 123 5.86 -10.53 -22.97
C PRO A 123 6.39 -9.19 -23.50
N SER A 124 7.68 -8.94 -23.23
CA SER A 124 8.37 -7.66 -23.53
C SER A 124 8.52 -7.27 -24.99
N ASN A 125 8.57 -8.26 -25.89
CA ASN A 125 8.80 -8.04 -27.31
C ASN A 125 7.51 -7.60 -28.02
N ALA A 126 7.08 -6.37 -27.69
CA ALA A 126 5.73 -5.78 -27.77
C ALA A 126 4.87 -5.89 -26.48
N ASN A 127 5.48 -5.85 -25.27
CA ASN A 127 4.91 -5.47 -23.96
C ASN A 127 5.82 -5.72 -22.72
N SER A 128 6.68 -4.73 -22.44
CA SER A 128 7.28 -4.34 -21.15
C SER A 128 8.55 -5.07 -20.69
N ILE A 129 9.71 -4.45 -20.89
CA ILE A 129 11.03 -4.81 -20.32
C ILE A 129 11.14 -4.24 -18.88
N ALA A 130 11.60 -5.02 -17.91
CA ALA A 130 11.88 -4.45 -16.59
C ALA A 130 13.20 -3.64 -16.63
N LEU A 131 13.12 -2.33 -16.44
CA LEU A 131 14.25 -1.42 -16.35
C LEU A 131 14.68 -1.24 -14.90
N TYR A 132 15.98 -1.31 -14.64
CA TYR A 132 16.57 -1.13 -13.31
C TYR A 132 17.55 0.03 -13.32
N HIS A 133 17.55 0.83 -12.25
CA HIS A 133 18.59 1.81 -11.98
C HIS A 133 19.93 1.11 -11.69
N GLN A 134 21.05 1.81 -11.86
CA GLN A 134 22.40 1.32 -11.54
C GLN A 134 22.55 0.80 -10.09
N ASN A 135 21.72 1.26 -9.17
CA ASN A 135 21.68 0.78 -7.78
C ASN A 135 20.90 -0.54 -7.60
N GLY A 136 20.37 -1.13 -8.67
CA GLY A 136 19.62 -2.39 -8.68
C GLY A 136 18.13 -2.27 -8.36
N ASN A 137 17.60 -1.06 -8.15
CA ASN A 137 16.16 -0.86 -7.93
C ASN A 137 15.41 -0.79 -9.25
N ARG A 138 14.22 -1.41 -9.31
CA ARG A 138 13.35 -1.38 -10.49
C ARG A 138 12.77 0.02 -10.69
N MET A 139 12.84 0.51 -11.93
CA MET A 139 12.18 1.76 -12.33
C MET A 139 10.66 1.57 -12.42
N SER A 140 9.91 2.58 -11.99
CA SER A 140 8.47 2.67 -12.19
C SER A 140 8.12 2.99 -13.65
N GLU A 141 6.89 2.67 -14.07
CA GLU A 141 6.42 2.97 -15.43
C GLU A 141 6.50 4.48 -15.76
N SER A 142 6.23 5.36 -14.79
CA SER A 142 6.36 6.81 -14.93
C SER A 142 7.80 7.26 -15.17
N GLU A 143 8.77 6.65 -14.50
CA GLU A 143 10.18 6.97 -14.67
C GLU A 143 10.65 6.52 -16.07
N VAL A 144 10.24 5.33 -16.51
CA VAL A 144 10.60 4.85 -17.84
C VAL A 144 9.99 5.73 -18.94
N LYS A 145 8.72 6.11 -18.83
CA LYS A 145 8.09 7.04 -19.80
C LYS A 145 8.80 8.39 -19.84
N THR A 146 9.18 8.93 -18.68
CA THR A 146 9.91 10.20 -18.59
C THR A 146 11.27 10.11 -19.29
N LEU A 147 12.00 9.00 -19.06
CA LEU A 147 13.27 8.74 -19.70
C LEU A 147 13.16 8.59 -21.23
N CYS A 148 12.19 7.82 -21.72
CA CYS A 148 12.01 7.67 -23.17
C CYS A 148 11.62 9.00 -23.84
N LEU A 149 10.87 9.86 -23.15
CA LEU A 149 10.52 11.20 -23.63
C LEU A 149 11.73 12.16 -23.61
N SER A 150 12.58 12.10 -22.58
CA SER A 150 13.78 12.94 -22.50
C SER A 150 14.78 12.59 -23.61
N LEU A 151 14.99 11.29 -23.86
CA LEU A 151 15.88 10.79 -24.91
C LEU A 151 15.28 10.91 -26.32
N GLY A 152 13.96 11.01 -26.44
CA GLY A 152 13.24 11.16 -27.69
C GLY A 152 13.34 12.55 -28.33
N ASN A 153 13.76 13.56 -27.57
CA ASN A 153 13.93 14.92 -28.09
C ASN A 153 15.22 15.04 -28.93
N PRO A 154 15.18 15.64 -30.13
CA PRO A 154 16.36 15.83 -30.95
C PRO A 154 17.29 16.85 -30.29
N GLN A 155 18.29 16.35 -29.55
CA GLN A 155 19.49 17.12 -29.31
C GLN A 155 20.40 16.90 -30.52
N GLU A 156 20.60 17.94 -31.33
CA GLU A 156 21.57 17.90 -32.43
C GLU A 156 22.96 17.56 -31.88
N ASN A 157 23.58 16.50 -32.40
CA ASN A 157 24.97 16.17 -32.12
C ASN A 157 25.88 17.30 -32.62
N PRO A 158 26.80 17.83 -31.81
CA PRO A 158 27.75 18.83 -32.28
C PRO A 158 28.81 18.12 -33.14
N ILE A 159 28.71 18.27 -34.46
CA ILE A 159 29.85 18.02 -35.34
C ILE A 159 30.87 19.12 -35.06
N ASN A 160 31.97 18.75 -34.41
CA ASN A 160 33.20 19.53 -34.35
C ASN A 160 33.64 19.88 -35.78
N ASN A 161 33.47 21.13 -36.17
CA ASN A 161 34.35 21.76 -37.16
C ASN A 161 34.76 23.14 -36.66
N SER A 162 36.04 23.22 -36.36
CA SER A 162 36.78 24.42 -36.07
C SER A 162 36.67 25.42 -37.22
N THR A 163 35.95 26.52 -37.01
CA THR A 163 36.37 27.85 -37.46
C THR A 163 35.85 28.89 -36.49
N ASN A 164 36.79 29.65 -35.94
CA ASN A 164 36.56 30.91 -35.24
C ASN A 164 35.55 31.79 -35.99
N ASN A 165 34.52 32.26 -35.31
CA ASN A 165 34.01 33.61 -35.47
C ASN A 165 33.19 33.99 -34.25
N ASN A 166 33.57 35.14 -33.68
CA ASN A 166 32.85 35.82 -32.63
C ASN A 166 31.56 36.36 -33.24
N ASP A 167 30.43 35.70 -33.00
CA ASP A 167 29.13 36.32 -33.17
C ASP A 167 28.24 35.84 -32.03
N SER A 168 27.88 36.77 -31.14
CA SER A 168 26.90 36.58 -30.08
C SER A 168 25.50 36.54 -30.71
N THR A 169 25.27 35.58 -31.59
CA THR A 169 23.94 35.32 -32.16
C THR A 169 23.12 34.61 -31.10
N MET A 170 22.09 35.28 -30.60
CA MET A 170 21.15 34.68 -29.65
C MET A 170 20.61 33.34 -30.18
N LYS A 171 20.70 32.30 -29.36
CA LYS A 171 20.20 30.97 -29.67
C LYS A 171 18.70 30.94 -29.41
N LYS A 172 17.92 31.09 -30.48
CA LYS A 172 16.46 30.92 -30.42
C LYS A 172 16.13 29.43 -30.36
N ILE A 173 15.45 29.03 -29.29
CA ILE A 173 15.05 27.64 -29.06
C ILE A 173 13.63 27.45 -29.61
N GLN A 174 13.46 26.47 -30.50
CA GLN A 174 12.16 26.08 -31.04
C GLN A 174 11.67 24.82 -30.33
N LEU A 175 10.48 24.89 -29.73
CA LEU A 175 9.80 23.76 -29.09
C LEU A 175 8.48 23.47 -29.81
N SER A 176 7.85 22.35 -29.48
CA SER A 176 6.48 22.08 -29.95
C SER A 176 5.50 23.10 -29.37
N LEU A 177 4.42 23.39 -30.11
CA LEU A 177 3.39 24.31 -29.65
C LEU A 177 2.79 23.90 -28.30
N MET A 178 2.64 22.60 -28.05
CA MET A 178 2.17 22.08 -26.76
C MET A 178 3.16 22.36 -25.63
N ALA A 179 4.47 22.27 -25.88
CA ALA A 179 5.48 22.59 -24.88
C ALA A 179 5.47 24.08 -24.53
N PHE A 180 5.30 24.96 -25.52
CA PHE A 180 5.14 26.40 -25.26
C PHE A 180 3.91 26.70 -24.42
N VAL A 181 2.77 26.09 -24.74
CA VAL A 181 1.53 26.26 -23.96
C VAL A 181 1.69 25.72 -22.53
N ALA A 182 2.34 24.57 -22.35
CA ALA A 182 2.58 23.99 -21.03
C ALA A 182 3.51 24.86 -20.16
N LEU A 183 4.44 25.59 -20.79
CA LEU A 183 5.33 26.53 -20.14
C LEU A 183 4.72 27.93 -19.96
N GLY A 184 3.45 28.12 -20.32
CA GLY A 184 2.72 29.38 -20.14
C GLY A 184 2.94 30.43 -21.23
N PHE A 185 3.52 30.05 -22.37
CA PHE A 185 3.68 30.94 -23.53
C PHE A 185 2.41 30.98 -24.40
N ALA A 186 2.29 32.03 -25.21
CA ALA A 186 1.17 32.19 -26.14
C ALA A 186 1.09 31.06 -27.17
N GLN A 187 -0.13 30.73 -27.61
CA GLN A 187 -0.38 29.69 -28.62
C GLN A 187 0.17 30.03 -30.02
N THR A 188 0.79 31.19 -30.19
CA THR A 188 1.44 31.63 -31.43
C THR A 188 2.97 31.65 -31.32
N THR A 189 3.53 31.31 -30.15
CA THR A 189 4.98 31.29 -29.92
C THR A 189 5.61 30.13 -30.68
N GLN A 190 6.58 30.45 -31.54
CA GLN A 190 7.31 29.49 -32.37
C GLN A 190 8.79 29.37 -31.97
N SER A 191 9.35 30.41 -31.33
CA SER A 191 10.69 30.37 -30.73
C SER A 191 10.75 31.34 -29.56
N VAL A 192 11.56 31.02 -28.56
CA VAL A 192 11.87 31.91 -27.43
C VAL A 192 13.38 31.98 -27.23
N GLU A 193 13.83 33.02 -26.52
CA GLU A 193 15.23 33.12 -26.11
C GLU A 193 15.51 32.20 -24.92
N GLU A 194 16.72 31.63 -24.87
CA GLU A 194 17.21 30.75 -23.80
C GLU A 194 16.88 31.24 -22.37
N PRO A 195 17.16 32.49 -21.97
CA PRO A 195 16.85 32.95 -20.61
C PRO A 195 15.36 33.05 -20.29
N GLU A 196 14.49 33.26 -21.29
CA GLU A 196 13.03 33.28 -21.09
C GLU A 196 12.49 31.87 -20.90
N LEU A 197 13.06 30.91 -21.64
CA LEU A 197 12.73 29.50 -21.49
C LEU A 197 13.14 28.96 -20.11
N ASP A 198 14.37 29.25 -19.69
CA ASP A 198 14.88 28.83 -18.38
C ASP A 198 14.05 29.40 -17.25
N LYS A 199 13.64 30.67 -17.36
CA LYS A 199 12.75 31.30 -16.38
C LYS A 199 11.38 30.60 -16.32
N ALA A 200 10.80 30.24 -17.47
CA ALA A 200 9.52 29.54 -17.52
C ALA A 200 9.63 28.11 -16.93
N ILE A 201 10.70 27.39 -17.24
CA ILE A 201 11.00 26.06 -16.69
C ILE A 201 11.17 26.14 -15.16
N LEU A 202 11.97 27.10 -14.68
CA LEU A 202 12.17 27.31 -13.25
C LEU A 202 10.87 27.67 -12.52
N THR A 203 10.01 28.47 -13.15
CA THR A 203 8.70 28.83 -12.59
C THR A 203 7.81 27.59 -12.47
N LEU A 204 7.70 26.80 -13.55
CA LEU A 204 6.90 25.58 -13.54
C LEU A 204 7.44 24.55 -12.53
N LYS A 205 8.76 24.41 -12.41
CA LYS A 205 9.40 23.55 -11.43
C LYS A 205 9.08 23.99 -10.00
N ASN A 206 9.17 25.30 -9.71
CA ASN A 206 8.83 25.84 -8.40
C ASN A 206 7.35 25.64 -8.05
N GLU A 207 6.44 25.81 -9.02
CA GLU A 207 5.01 25.56 -8.83
C GLU A 207 4.70 24.07 -8.61
N TYR A 208 5.38 23.18 -9.36
CA TYR A 208 5.27 21.74 -9.17
C TYR A 208 5.76 21.31 -7.78
N ASP A 209 6.94 21.79 -7.37
CA ASP A 209 7.51 21.47 -6.06
C ASP A 209 6.63 22.01 -4.92
N LYS A 210 6.09 23.23 -5.07
CA LYS A 210 5.13 23.82 -4.13
C LYS A 210 3.85 23.00 -4.05
N THR A 211 3.24 22.65 -5.19
CA THR A 211 2.01 21.87 -5.24
C THR A 211 2.22 20.47 -4.65
N THR A 212 3.37 19.86 -4.91
CA THR A 212 3.74 18.56 -4.34
C THR A 212 3.89 18.64 -2.83
N LEU A 213 4.51 19.70 -2.31
CA LEU A 213 4.65 19.94 -0.88
C LEU A 213 3.28 20.18 -0.22
N GLU A 214 2.42 21.00 -0.82
CA GLU A 214 1.06 21.23 -0.35
C GLU A 214 0.22 19.94 -0.37
N LEU A 215 0.31 19.14 -1.43
CA LEU A 215 -0.37 17.85 -1.54
C LEU A 215 0.07 16.88 -0.43
N ASN A 216 1.37 16.79 -0.16
CA ASN A 216 1.89 15.96 0.91
C ASN A 216 1.41 16.44 2.29
N LYS A 217 1.37 17.76 2.51
CA LYS A 217 0.83 18.35 3.74
C LYS A 217 -0.66 18.02 3.93
N VAL A 218 -1.48 18.21 2.90
CA VAL A 218 -2.92 17.89 2.94
C VAL A 218 -3.14 16.39 3.20
N LYS A 219 -2.34 15.52 2.57
CA LYS A 219 -2.41 14.07 2.84
C LYS A 219 -2.08 13.73 4.29
N GLN A 220 -1.06 14.37 4.87
CA GLN A 220 -0.71 14.19 6.29
C GLN A 220 -1.81 14.70 7.23
N GLU A 221 -2.38 15.87 6.94
CA GLU A 221 -3.49 16.43 7.72
C GLU A 221 -4.75 15.54 7.63
N LEU A 222 -5.05 14.99 6.46
CA LEU A 222 -6.16 14.06 6.26
C LEU A 222 -5.95 12.76 7.04
N GLN A 223 -4.74 12.20 7.00
CA GLN A 223 -4.41 11.01 7.78
C GLN A 223 -4.55 11.28 9.29
N ALA A 224 -4.02 12.41 9.76
CA ALA A 224 -4.14 12.80 11.16
C ALA A 224 -5.60 13.01 11.59
N PHE A 225 -6.44 13.57 10.72
CA PHE A 225 -7.87 13.71 10.97
C PHE A 225 -8.59 12.36 11.04
N GLN A 226 -8.29 11.44 10.12
CA GLN A 226 -8.84 10.08 10.12
C GLN A 226 -8.42 9.30 11.38
N ASP A 227 -7.16 9.42 11.80
CA ASP A 227 -6.65 8.77 13.00
C ASP A 227 -7.30 9.35 14.26
N ALA A 228 -7.49 10.68 14.32
CA ALA A 228 -8.18 11.34 15.42
C ALA A 228 -9.67 10.94 15.50
N ASP A 229 -10.37 10.86 14.37
CA ASP A 229 -11.76 10.40 14.31
C ASP A 229 -11.91 8.94 14.74
N LYS A 230 -10.98 8.07 14.30
CA LYS A 230 -10.91 6.67 14.73
C LYS A 230 -10.67 6.56 16.22
N LEU A 231 -9.71 7.32 16.77
CA LEU A 231 -9.42 7.32 18.20
C LEU A 231 -10.62 7.79 19.03
N LYS A 232 -11.32 8.84 18.57
CA LYS A 232 -12.53 9.34 19.23
C LYS A 232 -13.63 8.26 19.26
N LYS A 233 -13.88 7.58 18.14
CA LYS A 233 -14.84 6.48 18.06
C LYS A 233 -14.45 5.30 18.96
N GLU A 234 -13.17 4.95 19.01
CA GLU A 234 -12.67 3.92 19.92
C GLU A 234 -12.87 4.29 21.40
N GLN A 235 -12.65 5.55 21.77
CA GLN A 235 -12.88 6.05 23.12
C GLN A 235 -14.37 6.06 23.49
N GLU A 236 -15.25 6.47 22.58
CA GLU A 236 -16.70 6.43 22.75
C GLU A 236 -17.19 4.99 22.96
N ASN A 237 -16.70 4.05 22.13
CA ASN A 237 -17.01 2.63 22.25
C ASN A 237 -16.57 2.04 23.60
N LYS A 238 -15.35 2.33 24.04
CA LYS A 238 -14.85 1.88 25.36
C LYS A 238 -15.65 2.47 26.52
N SER A 239 -16.04 3.74 26.41
CA SER A 239 -16.85 4.41 27.42
C SER A 239 -18.24 3.78 27.54
N MET A 240 -18.86 3.44 26.41
CA MET A 240 -20.15 2.74 26.36
C MET A 240 -20.07 1.36 27.02
N VAL A 241 -19.06 0.56 26.69
CA VAL A 241 -18.88 -0.78 27.29
C VAL A 241 -18.58 -0.68 28.78
N SER A 242 -17.74 0.28 29.20
CA SER A 242 -17.42 0.52 30.61
C SER A 242 -18.66 0.89 31.42
N LEU A 243 -19.53 1.74 30.88
CA LEU A 243 -20.81 2.08 31.51
C LEU A 243 -21.71 0.84 31.66
N ALA A 244 -21.77 -0.02 30.65
CA ALA A 244 -22.56 -1.25 30.71
C ALA A 244 -22.04 -2.24 31.77
N VAL A 245 -20.72 -2.30 31.99
CA VAL A 245 -20.11 -3.07 33.10
C VAL A 245 -20.49 -2.44 34.44
N GLN A 246 -20.40 -1.11 34.58
CA GLN A 246 -20.74 -0.40 35.82
C GLN A 246 -22.21 -0.55 36.20
N GLU A 247 -23.12 -0.51 35.22
CA GLU A 247 -24.56 -0.74 35.41
C GLU A 247 -24.90 -2.23 35.66
N GLY A 248 -23.91 -3.11 35.60
CA GLY A 248 -24.07 -4.54 35.81
C GLY A 248 -24.89 -5.23 34.71
N ARG A 249 -25.02 -4.60 33.53
CA ARG A 249 -25.70 -5.18 32.36
C ARG A 249 -24.86 -6.29 31.73
N ILE A 250 -23.55 -6.14 31.79
CA ILE A 250 -22.57 -7.14 31.35
C ILE A 250 -21.54 -7.38 32.46
N THR A 251 -20.91 -8.55 32.42
CA THR A 251 -19.85 -8.94 33.35
C THR A 251 -18.48 -8.51 32.82
N ALA A 252 -17.53 -8.23 33.72
CA ALA A 252 -16.22 -7.67 33.35
C ALA A 252 -15.39 -8.60 32.44
N ASP A 253 -15.57 -9.92 32.55
CA ASP A 253 -14.96 -10.94 31.68
C ASP A 253 -15.42 -10.84 30.22
N LYS A 254 -16.59 -10.24 29.96
CA LYS A 254 -17.16 -10.09 28.62
C LYS A 254 -16.89 -8.72 27.99
N ALA A 255 -16.29 -7.78 28.74
CA ALA A 255 -16.05 -6.41 28.27
C ALA A 255 -15.24 -6.39 26.96
N ALA A 256 -14.17 -7.18 26.87
CA ALA A 256 -13.33 -7.25 25.67
C ALA A 256 -14.10 -7.70 24.41
N SER A 257 -15.01 -8.66 24.53
CA SER A 257 -15.84 -9.13 23.41
C SER A 257 -16.83 -8.06 22.94
N TRP A 258 -17.40 -7.29 23.88
CA TRP A 258 -18.29 -6.18 23.56
C TRP A 258 -17.57 -4.98 22.94
N GLU A 259 -16.32 -4.71 23.32
CA GLU A 259 -15.47 -3.72 22.67
C GLU A 259 -15.18 -4.08 21.21
N GLN A 260 -14.92 -5.36 20.92
CA GLN A 260 -14.72 -5.85 19.54
C GLN A 260 -15.99 -5.72 18.69
N LEU A 261 -17.16 -6.00 19.27
CA LEU A 261 -18.45 -5.82 18.59
C LEU A 261 -18.75 -4.33 18.34
N ALA A 262 -18.48 -3.46 19.31
CA ALA A 262 -18.64 -2.01 19.16
C ALA A 262 -17.73 -1.43 18.08
N ALA A 263 -16.51 -1.98 17.92
CA ALA A 263 -15.60 -1.58 16.84
C ALA A 263 -16.12 -1.95 15.44
N GLN A 264 -16.92 -3.01 15.31
CA GLN A 264 -17.50 -3.44 14.03
C GLN A 264 -18.86 -2.79 13.76
N ASN A 265 -19.70 -2.63 14.79
CA ASN A 265 -21.01 -2.01 14.67
C ASN A 265 -21.42 -1.33 15.99
N PRO A 266 -21.08 -0.03 16.17
CA PRO A 266 -21.31 0.67 17.43
C PRO A 266 -22.79 0.85 17.74
N GLU A 267 -23.62 1.14 16.74
CA GLU A 267 -25.05 1.40 16.93
C GLU A 267 -25.81 0.13 17.32
N ALA A 268 -25.56 -0.98 16.63
CA ALA A 268 -26.16 -2.27 16.99
C ALA A 268 -25.70 -2.74 18.37
N THR A 269 -24.43 -2.49 18.72
CA THR A 269 -23.88 -2.81 20.03
C THR A 269 -24.54 -1.99 21.14
N LYS A 270 -24.76 -0.70 20.91
CA LYS A 270 -25.47 0.16 21.86
C LYS A 270 -26.88 -0.34 22.15
N ILE A 271 -27.66 -0.62 21.10
CA ILE A 271 -29.02 -1.15 21.22
C ILE A 271 -29.02 -2.48 21.99
N ALA A 272 -28.08 -3.37 21.68
CA ALA A 272 -27.94 -4.64 22.37
C ALA A 272 -27.61 -4.47 23.87
N LEU A 273 -26.68 -3.57 24.21
CA LEU A 273 -26.32 -3.29 25.60
C LEU A 273 -27.49 -2.66 26.37
N GLU A 274 -28.23 -1.73 25.76
CA GLU A 274 -29.38 -1.08 26.39
C GLU A 274 -30.57 -2.04 26.63
N SER A 275 -30.67 -3.11 25.84
CA SER A 275 -31.69 -4.16 26.00
C SER A 275 -31.45 -5.09 27.21
N LEU A 276 -30.21 -5.16 27.70
CA LEU A 276 -29.86 -6.03 28.83
C LEU A 276 -30.34 -5.41 30.16
N PRO A 277 -30.98 -6.16 31.06
CA PRO A 277 -31.46 -5.62 32.32
C PRO A 277 -30.29 -5.12 33.17
N LYS A 278 -30.47 -3.95 33.80
CA LYS A 278 -29.52 -3.47 34.83
C LYS A 278 -29.58 -4.40 36.04
N LYS A 279 -28.48 -4.50 36.78
CA LYS A 279 -28.49 -5.22 38.05
C LYS A 279 -29.43 -4.51 39.03
N VAL A 280 -30.40 -5.24 39.58
CA VAL A 280 -31.34 -4.74 40.59
C VAL A 280 -30.87 -5.21 41.97
N ASP A 281 -30.73 -4.30 42.93
CA ASP A 281 -30.45 -4.68 44.31
C ASP A 281 -31.69 -5.34 44.92
N LEU A 282 -31.51 -6.58 45.39
CA LEU A 282 -32.54 -7.41 46.02
C LEU A 282 -33.17 -6.78 47.29
N SER A 283 -32.64 -5.67 47.79
CA SER A 283 -33.20 -4.90 48.91
C SER A 283 -34.52 -4.21 48.57
N THR A 284 -34.85 -4.05 47.29
CA THR A 284 -36.08 -3.35 46.83
C THR A 284 -37.24 -4.27 46.46
N GLY A 285 -37.03 -5.60 46.47
CA GLY A 285 -38.00 -6.58 45.96
C GLY A 285 -38.45 -7.65 46.95
N ILE A 286 -37.96 -7.65 48.20
CA ILE A 286 -38.50 -8.55 49.23
C ILE A 286 -39.79 -7.93 49.76
N ILE A 287 -40.90 -8.24 49.11
CA ILE A 287 -42.19 -8.27 49.80
C ILE A 287 -42.17 -9.57 50.61
N THR A 288 -41.77 -9.49 51.88
CA THR A 288 -42.05 -10.54 52.84
C THR A 288 -43.55 -10.79 52.77
N PRO A 289 -44.03 -12.03 52.57
CA PRO A 289 -45.46 -12.29 52.49
C PRO A 289 -46.10 -11.75 53.76
N THR A 290 -47.10 -10.89 53.59
CA THR A 290 -47.98 -10.41 54.65
C THR A 290 -48.82 -11.57 55.18
N GLY A 291 -48.18 -12.48 55.90
CA GLY A 291 -48.80 -13.32 56.90
C GLY A 291 -48.93 -12.49 58.16
N LYS A 292 -50.17 -12.18 58.57
CA LYS A 292 -50.49 -11.64 59.89
C LYS A 292 -49.69 -12.36 60.97
N GLY A 293 -48.78 -11.65 61.61
CA GLY A 293 -48.12 -12.07 62.84
C GLY A 293 -47.85 -10.80 63.64
N ASP A 294 -48.65 -10.58 64.67
CA ASP A 294 -48.27 -9.70 65.76
C ASP A 294 -46.91 -10.17 66.27
N ASN A 295 -45.84 -9.45 65.96
CA ASN A 295 -44.60 -9.60 66.71
C ASN A 295 -44.82 -8.96 68.08
N ALA A 296 -45.55 -9.66 68.95
CA ALA A 296 -45.53 -9.40 70.38
C ALA A 296 -44.08 -9.60 70.85
N MET A 297 -43.53 -8.60 71.53
CA MET A 297 -42.22 -8.73 72.20
C MET A 297 -42.23 -9.97 73.09
N THR A 298 -41.20 -10.80 73.01
CA THR A 298 -41.03 -11.99 73.85
C THR A 298 -40.05 -11.69 74.99
N ASP A 299 -40.14 -12.44 76.10
CA ASP A 299 -39.24 -12.27 77.26
C ASP A 299 -37.76 -12.40 76.89
N GLU A 300 -37.43 -13.32 75.98
CA GLU A 300 -36.06 -13.52 75.49
C GLU A 300 -35.58 -12.34 74.65
N ASP A 301 -36.45 -11.71 73.87
CA ASP A 301 -36.07 -10.57 73.04
C ASP A 301 -35.97 -9.28 73.85
N PHE A 302 -36.77 -9.15 74.92
CA PHE A 302 -36.63 -8.05 75.89
C PHE A 302 -35.30 -8.13 76.65
N GLN A 303 -34.88 -9.32 77.09
CA GLN A 303 -33.62 -9.49 77.84
C GLN A 303 -32.36 -9.31 76.99
N LYS A 304 -32.46 -9.42 75.66
CA LYS A 304 -31.33 -9.16 74.73
C LYS A 304 -31.07 -7.67 74.50
N LEU A 305 -32.00 -6.79 74.86
CA LEU A 305 -31.82 -5.34 74.75
C LEU A 305 -30.83 -4.84 75.80
N ASP A 306 -30.12 -3.75 75.49
CA ASP A 306 -29.32 -3.05 76.48
C ASP A 306 -30.20 -2.35 77.54
N LEU A 307 -29.60 -1.96 78.67
CA LEU A 307 -30.35 -1.44 79.81
C LEU A 307 -31.14 -0.16 79.46
N ASP A 308 -30.59 0.68 78.59
CA ASP A 308 -31.21 1.92 78.16
C ASP A 308 -32.41 1.66 77.22
N ALA A 309 -32.30 0.68 76.32
CA ALA A 309 -33.39 0.25 75.45
C ALA A 309 -34.50 -0.50 76.21
N GLN A 310 -34.15 -1.27 77.25
CA GLN A 310 -35.13 -1.91 78.14
C GLN A 310 -35.98 -0.87 78.88
N LEU A 311 -35.34 0.19 79.40
CA LEU A 311 -36.02 1.31 80.07
C LEU A 311 -36.93 2.07 79.09
N ALA A 312 -36.42 2.44 77.92
CA ALA A 312 -37.19 3.15 76.90
C ALA A 312 -38.39 2.35 76.40
N TRP A 313 -38.23 1.03 76.21
CA TRP A 313 -39.33 0.17 75.75
C TRP A 313 -40.42 -0.01 76.82
N LYS A 314 -40.01 -0.16 78.09
CA LYS A 314 -40.94 -0.25 79.23
C LYS A 314 -41.76 1.02 79.41
N GLU A 315 -41.16 2.19 79.24
CA GLU A 315 -41.85 3.48 79.31
C GLU A 315 -42.82 3.67 78.14
N ALA A 316 -42.43 3.24 76.93
CA ALA A 316 -43.28 3.34 75.75
C ALA A 316 -44.43 2.33 75.74
N ASN A 317 -44.29 1.16 76.39
CA ASN A 317 -45.24 0.05 76.31
C ASN A 317 -45.55 -0.59 77.68
N PRO A 318 -46.12 0.16 78.65
CA PRO A 318 -46.29 -0.30 80.04
C PRO A 318 -47.24 -1.49 80.18
N GLU A 319 -48.29 -1.58 79.35
CA GLU A 319 -49.26 -2.68 79.39
C GLU A 319 -48.74 -3.96 78.72
N ALA A 320 -47.86 -3.85 77.72
CA ALA A 320 -47.21 -5.00 77.10
C ALA A 320 -46.12 -5.57 78.02
N TYR A 321 -45.35 -4.71 78.69
CA TYR A 321 -44.36 -5.12 79.70
C TYR A 321 -45.00 -5.92 80.85
N LYS A 322 -46.17 -5.48 81.34
CA LYS A 322 -46.91 -6.24 82.36
C LYS A 322 -47.31 -7.63 81.88
N LYS A 323 -47.64 -7.82 80.61
CA LYS A 323 -48.03 -9.12 80.05
C LYS A 323 -46.86 -10.06 79.79
N LEU A 324 -45.65 -9.54 79.58
CA LEU A 324 -44.43 -10.36 79.49
C LEU A 324 -44.09 -10.99 80.85
N PHE A 325 -44.12 -10.18 81.91
CA PHE A 325 -43.61 -10.59 83.23
C PHE A 325 -44.70 -10.84 84.29
N SER A 326 -45.94 -11.12 83.89
CA SER A 326 -47.06 -11.52 84.79
C SER A 326 -47.18 -13.02 84.96
#